data_AF-A0A7J6PD25-F1
#
_entry.id   AF-A0A7J6PD25-F1
#
_cell.length_a   1.000
_cell.length_b   1.000
_cell.length_c   1.000
_cell.angle_alpha   90.00
_cell.angle_beta   90.00
_cell.angle_gamma   90.00
#
_symmetry.space_group_name_H-M   'P 1'
#
loop_
_entity.id
_entity.type
_entity.pdbx_description
1 polymer ?
#
loop_
_entity_poly.entity_id
_entity_poly.type
_entity_poly.pdbx_seq_one_letter_code
_entity_poly.pdbx_strand_id
1 'polypeptide(L)'
;MSASESKPAPAAPTHTEDPAKQVKSTLEELSASLDVNNAVQELADISATPEQQTKILIDRIGASCDIKKEQRQAHYEALGKLFGSEKRGTWDVGALEKALDEFADPEIIEDMKLDIPNISDIFVMELVKTLQDANVFNDDKMATYANRLNVNV
;
A
#
# COMPACT_ATOMS: atom_id res chain seq x y z
N MET A 1 35.02 16.74 -47.10
CA MET A 1 35.36 15.73 -46.08
C MET A 1 36.08 16.51 -44.98
N SER A 2 35.60 16.63 -43.75
CA SER A 2 35.09 15.61 -42.82
C SER A 2 34.11 16.29 -41.84
N ALA A 3 32.88 15.79 -41.71
CA ALA A 3 32.41 14.85 -40.68
C ALA A 3 32.32 15.48 -39.27
N SER A 4 31.07 15.67 -38.84
CA SER A 4 30.62 16.10 -37.52
C SER A 4 31.16 15.22 -36.39
N GLU A 5 31.72 15.83 -35.34
CA GLU A 5 31.85 15.19 -34.04
C GLU A 5 30.67 15.57 -33.16
N SER A 6 29.62 14.76 -33.23
CA SER A 6 28.64 14.66 -32.15
C SER A 6 29.27 13.84 -31.03
N LYS A 7 29.49 14.45 -29.86
CA LYS A 7 29.79 13.70 -28.62
C LYS A 7 28.55 13.73 -27.71
N PRO A 8 28.11 12.59 -27.15
CA PRO A 8 26.79 12.47 -26.51
C PRO A 8 26.76 13.21 -25.18
N ALA A 9 25.58 13.71 -24.82
CA ALA A 9 25.28 14.19 -23.48
C ALA A 9 25.63 13.10 -22.44
N PRO A 10 26.14 13.45 -21.25
CA PRO A 10 26.23 12.49 -20.17
C PRO A 10 24.81 12.04 -19.83
N ALA A 11 24.53 10.74 -19.98
CA ALA A 11 23.31 10.13 -19.49
C ALA A 11 23.20 10.43 -17.99
N ALA A 12 22.08 11.03 -17.59
CA ALA A 12 21.77 11.24 -16.19
C ALA A 12 21.82 9.89 -15.45
N PRO A 13 22.49 9.78 -14.29
CA PRO A 13 22.27 8.65 -13.43
C PRO A 13 20.94 8.90 -12.71
N THR A 14 19.81 8.63 -13.36
CA THR A 14 18.56 8.42 -12.62
C THR A 14 18.71 7.08 -11.92
N HIS A 15 19.27 7.10 -10.71
CA HIS A 15 18.99 6.05 -9.73
C HIS A 15 17.49 6.13 -9.42
N THR A 16 16.65 5.58 -10.29
CA THR A 16 15.29 5.23 -9.91
C THR A 16 15.43 4.06 -8.95
N GLU A 17 15.47 4.36 -7.66
CA GLU A 17 15.33 3.35 -6.61
C GLU A 17 14.09 2.50 -6.89
N ASP A 18 14.17 1.22 -6.56
CA ASP A 18 13.07 0.28 -6.71
C ASP A 18 11.85 0.79 -5.91
N PRO A 19 10.69 1.04 -6.56
CA PRO A 19 9.50 1.55 -5.88
C PRO A 19 9.10 0.74 -4.64
N ALA A 20 9.34 -0.57 -4.66
CA ALA A 20 9.07 -1.43 -3.50
C ALA A 20 9.95 -1.06 -2.29
N LYS A 21 11.23 -0.72 -2.54
CA LYS A 21 12.17 -0.26 -1.49
C LYS A 21 11.81 1.13 -0.99
N GLN A 22 11.37 2.02 -1.86
CA GLN A 22 10.95 3.37 -1.48
C GLN A 22 9.71 3.31 -0.58
N VAL A 23 8.69 2.53 -0.97
CA VAL A 23 7.48 2.35 -0.16
C VAL A 23 7.84 1.70 1.18
N LYS A 24 8.69 0.67 1.17
CA LYS A 24 9.14 0.03 2.41
C LYS A 24 9.83 1.04 3.34
N SER A 25 10.78 1.83 2.83
CA SER A 25 11.51 2.82 3.62
C SER A 25 10.56 3.87 4.20
N THR A 26 9.63 4.38 3.38
CA THR A 26 8.62 5.36 3.80
C THR A 26 7.74 4.82 4.93
N LEU A 27 7.32 3.56 4.85
CA LEU A 27 6.51 2.93 5.90
C LEU A 27 7.32 2.62 7.18
N GLU A 28 8.62 2.29 7.06
CA GLU A 28 9.50 2.13 8.21
C GLU A 28 9.72 3.46 8.94
N GLU A 29 9.89 4.56 8.19
CA GLU A 29 9.98 5.91 8.73
C GLU A 29 8.65 6.36 9.37
N LEU A 30 7.51 6.03 8.76
CA LEU A 30 6.19 6.24 9.34
C LEU A 30 6.04 5.47 10.66
N SER A 31 6.48 4.21 10.72
CA SER A 31 6.46 3.41 11.95
C SER A 31 7.29 4.00 13.09
N ALA A 32 8.34 4.76 12.77
CA ALA A 32 9.22 5.41 13.75
C ALA A 32 8.71 6.80 14.17
N SER A 33 8.20 7.58 13.22
CA SER A 33 7.80 8.99 13.43
C SER A 33 6.31 9.16 13.75
N LEU A 34 5.47 8.24 13.27
CA LEU A 34 4.01 8.35 13.20
C LEU A 34 3.52 9.60 12.44
N ASP A 35 4.35 10.20 11.60
CA ASP A 35 3.97 11.34 10.76
C ASP A 35 3.26 10.88 9.49
N VAL A 36 1.95 10.66 9.63
CA VAL A 36 1.08 10.21 8.54
C VAL A 36 1.10 11.19 7.35
N ASN A 37 1.15 12.50 7.60
CA ASN A 37 1.04 13.48 6.51
C ASN A 37 2.30 13.52 5.67
N ASN A 38 3.48 13.45 6.30
CA ASN A 38 4.75 13.35 5.58
C ASN A 38 4.80 12.06 4.75
N ALA A 39 4.44 10.92 5.35
CA ALA A 39 4.42 9.63 4.64
C ALA A 39 3.47 9.63 3.44
N VAL A 40 2.28 10.27 3.54
CA VAL A 40 1.36 10.38 2.40
C VAL A 40 1.98 11.17 1.24
N GLN A 41 2.71 12.24 1.53
CA GLN A 41 3.38 13.03 0.50
C GLN A 41 4.49 12.23 -0.19
N GLU A 42 5.34 11.57 0.59
CA GLU A 42 6.42 10.73 0.06
C GLU A 42 5.88 9.55 -0.75
N LEU A 43 4.83 8.87 -0.27
CA LEU A 43 4.18 7.79 -1.00
C LEU A 43 3.59 8.28 -2.33
N ALA A 44 2.98 9.47 -2.36
CA ALA A 44 2.40 10.03 -3.58
C ALA A 44 3.44 10.36 -4.66
N ASP A 45 4.68 10.64 -4.27
CA ASP A 45 5.78 10.92 -5.19
C ASP A 45 6.41 9.64 -5.79
N ILE A 46 6.15 8.47 -5.20
CA ILE A 46 6.63 7.19 -5.72
C ILE A 46 5.83 6.79 -6.97
N SER A 47 6.55 6.52 -8.05
CA SER A 47 5.98 6.07 -9.32
C SER A 47 6.19 4.59 -9.55
N ALA A 48 5.11 3.84 -9.74
CA ALA A 48 5.14 2.40 -10.01
C ALA A 48 4.07 2.04 -11.06
N THR A 49 4.30 1.01 -11.87
CA THR A 49 3.26 0.50 -12.78
C THR A 49 2.13 -0.17 -11.98
N PRO A 50 0.89 -0.26 -12.52
CA PRO A 50 -0.22 -0.91 -11.80
C PRO A 50 0.09 -2.34 -11.32
N GLU A 51 0.85 -3.10 -12.10
CA GLU A 51 1.30 -4.45 -11.74
C GLU A 51 2.31 -4.45 -10.59
N GLN A 52 3.21 -3.46 -10.55
CA GLN A 52 4.12 -3.27 -9.41
C GLN A 52 3.35 -2.82 -8.17
N GLN A 53 2.42 -1.88 -8.30
CA GLN A 53 1.60 -1.38 -7.21
C GLN A 53 0.85 -2.50 -6.51
N THR A 54 0.19 -3.38 -7.27
CA THR A 54 -0.54 -4.54 -6.70
C THR A 54 0.38 -5.39 -5.85
N LYS A 55 1.56 -5.77 -6.39
CA LYS A 55 2.54 -6.61 -5.68
C LYS A 55 3.09 -5.94 -4.43
N ILE A 56 3.42 -4.65 -4.54
CA ILE A 56 3.91 -3.84 -3.41
C ILE A 56 2.83 -3.79 -2.32
N LEU A 57 1.59 -3.48 -2.68
CA LEU A 57 0.50 -3.32 -1.72
C LEU A 57 0.20 -4.63 -0.97
N ILE A 58 0.14 -5.78 -1.66
CA ILE A 58 -0.07 -7.09 -0.99
C ILE A 58 1.00 -7.34 0.06
N ASP A 59 2.26 -7.20 -0.32
CA ASP A 59 3.42 -7.43 0.54
C ASP A 59 3.43 -6.44 1.73
N ARG A 60 3.12 -5.16 1.48
CA ARG A 60 3.07 -4.13 2.54
C ARG A 60 1.84 -4.25 3.45
N ILE A 61 0.70 -4.72 2.95
CA ILE A 61 -0.49 -5.02 3.76
C ILE A 61 -0.17 -6.15 4.74
N GLY A 62 0.41 -7.26 4.23
CA GLY A 62 0.83 -8.38 5.08
C GLY A 62 1.83 -7.95 6.15
N ALA A 63 2.90 -7.24 5.76
CA ALA A 63 3.88 -6.72 6.70
C ALA A 63 3.26 -5.75 7.73
N SER A 64 2.29 -4.93 7.32
CA SER A 64 1.62 -4.00 8.23
C SER A 64 0.69 -4.71 9.21
N CYS A 65 0.25 -5.94 8.96
CA CYS A 65 -0.55 -6.67 9.94
C CYS A 65 0.27 -7.20 11.12
N ASP A 66 1.58 -7.42 10.91
CA ASP A 66 2.50 -8.02 11.88
C ASP A 66 3.14 -6.99 12.85
N ILE A 67 2.96 -5.69 12.59
CA ILE A 67 3.51 -4.63 13.46
C ILE A 67 2.54 -4.25 14.59
N LYS A 68 3.01 -3.39 15.50
CA LYS A 68 2.22 -2.94 16.67
C LYS A 68 1.01 -2.13 16.24
N LYS A 69 -0.09 -2.24 17.00
CA LYS A 69 -1.38 -1.59 16.71
C LYS A 69 -1.26 -0.09 16.37
N GLU A 70 -0.49 0.67 17.14
CA GLU A 70 -0.30 2.11 16.90
C GLU A 70 0.34 2.39 15.53
N GLN A 71 1.30 1.56 15.12
CA GLN A 71 1.98 1.67 13.83
C GLN A 71 1.06 1.20 12.69
N ARG A 72 0.28 0.13 12.91
CA ARG A 72 -0.75 -0.32 11.96
C ARG A 72 -1.75 0.79 11.64
N GLN A 73 -2.26 1.44 12.69
CA GLN A 73 -3.19 2.56 12.53
C GLN A 73 -2.59 3.69 11.70
N ALA A 74 -1.33 4.05 11.95
CA ALA A 74 -0.63 5.05 11.14
C ALA A 74 -0.48 4.62 9.67
N HIS A 75 -0.11 3.36 9.40
CA HIS A 75 -0.01 2.81 8.05
C HIS A 75 -1.36 2.85 7.33
N TYR A 76 -2.42 2.39 7.98
CA TYR A 76 -3.77 2.33 7.38
C TYR A 76 -4.35 3.73 7.16
N GLU A 77 -4.10 4.67 8.07
CA GLU A 77 -4.48 6.08 7.89
C GLU A 77 -3.72 6.70 6.70
N ALA A 78 -2.43 6.41 6.55
CA ALA A 78 -1.65 6.87 5.40
C ALA A 78 -2.21 6.31 4.08
N LEU A 79 -2.54 5.02 4.02
CA LEU A 79 -3.19 4.42 2.85
C LEU A 79 -4.56 5.04 2.59
N GLY A 80 -5.39 5.22 3.61
CA GLY A 80 -6.71 5.86 3.48
C GLY A 80 -6.61 7.29 2.93
N LYS A 81 -5.70 8.11 3.48
CA LYS A 81 -5.47 9.47 2.99
C LYS A 81 -4.88 9.51 1.59
N LEU A 82 -3.96 8.59 1.25
CA LEU A 82 -3.38 8.50 -0.08
C LEU A 82 -4.45 8.17 -1.10
N PHE A 83 -5.16 7.05 -0.94
CA PHE A 83 -6.12 6.58 -1.93
C PHE A 83 -7.45 7.36 -1.95
N GLY A 84 -7.82 8.00 -0.83
CA GLY A 84 -8.97 8.90 -0.74
C GLY A 84 -8.70 10.30 -1.30
N SER A 85 -7.46 10.60 -1.70
CA SER A 85 -7.06 11.89 -2.24
C SER A 85 -7.02 11.90 -3.78
N GLU A 86 -7.32 13.06 -4.37
CA GLU A 86 -7.07 13.32 -5.80
C GLU A 86 -5.58 13.43 -6.12
N LYS A 87 -4.72 13.65 -5.10
CA LYS A 87 -3.27 13.83 -5.24
C LYS A 87 -2.47 12.56 -4.93
N ARG A 88 -2.96 11.40 -5.33
CA ARG A 88 -2.33 10.10 -5.08
C ARG A 88 -1.23 9.71 -6.07
N GLY A 89 -0.72 10.66 -6.85
CA GLY A 89 0.31 10.40 -7.86
C GLY A 89 -0.13 9.34 -8.87
N THR A 90 0.70 8.30 -9.04
CA THR A 90 0.41 7.18 -9.96
C THR A 90 -0.46 6.08 -9.34
N TRP A 91 -0.77 6.16 -8.04
CA TRP A 91 -1.46 5.09 -7.33
C TRP A 91 -2.89 4.88 -7.83
N ASP A 92 -3.18 3.66 -8.24
CA ASP A 92 -4.47 3.27 -8.80
C ASP A 92 -5.33 2.54 -7.75
N VAL A 93 -6.59 2.96 -7.63
CA VAL A 93 -7.54 2.33 -6.70
C VAL A 93 -7.84 0.89 -7.11
N GLY A 94 -7.88 0.59 -8.40
CA GLY A 94 -8.07 -0.78 -8.89
C GLY A 94 -6.90 -1.71 -8.52
N ALA A 95 -5.67 -1.20 -8.52
CA ALA A 95 -4.50 -1.94 -8.02
C ALA A 95 -4.59 -2.22 -6.50
N LEU A 96 -5.11 -1.27 -5.71
CA LEU A 96 -5.39 -1.48 -4.29
C LEU A 96 -6.51 -2.52 -4.08
N GLU A 97 -7.63 -2.42 -4.79
CA GLU A 97 -8.73 -3.39 -4.70
C GLU A 97 -8.23 -4.80 -5.03
N LYS A 98 -7.46 -4.93 -6.11
CA LYS A 98 -6.85 -6.22 -6.49
C LYS A 98 -5.92 -6.75 -5.39
N ALA A 99 -5.10 -5.88 -4.78
CA ALA A 99 -4.23 -6.26 -3.69
C ALA A 99 -5.01 -6.75 -2.46
N LEU A 100 -6.11 -6.09 -2.11
CA LEU A 100 -6.99 -6.51 -1.02
C LEU A 100 -7.68 -7.84 -1.33
N ASP A 101 -8.14 -8.05 -2.56
CA ASP A 101 -8.79 -9.28 -2.99
C ASP A 101 -7.84 -10.49 -2.98
N GLU A 102 -6.60 -10.28 -3.43
CA GLU A 102 -5.54 -11.29 -3.40
C GLU A 102 -5.13 -11.58 -1.94
N PHE A 103 -4.93 -10.55 -1.10
CA PHE A 103 -4.58 -10.75 0.31
C PHE A 103 -5.70 -11.44 1.11
N ALA A 104 -6.96 -11.16 0.80
CA ALA A 104 -8.12 -11.79 1.43
C ALA A 104 -8.39 -13.23 0.93
N ASP A 105 -7.48 -13.83 0.18
CA ASP A 105 -7.53 -15.26 -0.14
C ASP A 105 -7.57 -16.09 1.16
N PRO A 106 -8.57 -16.98 1.34
CA PRO A 106 -8.63 -17.84 2.50
C PRO A 106 -7.35 -18.63 2.78
N GLU A 107 -6.62 -19.07 1.74
CA GLU A 107 -5.36 -19.80 1.92
C GLU A 107 -4.27 -18.91 2.54
N ILE A 108 -4.16 -17.66 2.08
CA ILE A 108 -3.21 -16.68 2.63
C ILE A 108 -3.60 -16.31 4.06
N ILE A 109 -4.88 -16.03 4.30
CA ILE A 109 -5.38 -15.67 5.62
C ILE A 109 -5.18 -16.79 6.63
N GLU A 110 -5.46 -18.05 6.26
CA GLU A 110 -5.26 -19.20 7.14
C GLU A 110 -3.78 -19.46 7.43
N ASP A 111 -2.88 -19.26 6.47
CA ASP A 111 -1.44 -19.35 6.69
C ASP A 111 -0.97 -18.27 7.69
N MET A 112 -1.40 -17.02 7.48
CA MET A 112 -1.05 -15.91 8.37
C MET A 112 -1.64 -16.02 9.78
N LYS A 113 -2.75 -16.75 9.97
CA LYS A 113 -3.32 -17.02 11.31
C LYS A 113 -2.36 -17.76 12.23
N LEU A 114 -1.38 -18.48 11.68
CA LEU A 114 -0.36 -19.17 12.48
C LEU A 114 0.52 -18.18 13.26
N ASP A 115 0.83 -17.03 12.65
CA ASP A 115 1.64 -15.98 13.28
C ASP A 115 0.77 -14.89 13.91
N ILE A 116 -0.37 -14.56 13.30
CA ILE A 116 -1.27 -13.48 13.69
C ILE A 116 -2.70 -14.02 13.84
N PRO A 117 -3.08 -14.57 15.02
CA PRO A 117 -4.35 -15.27 15.19
C PRO A 117 -5.61 -14.46 14.86
N ASN A 118 -5.55 -13.13 14.97
CA ASN A 118 -6.64 -12.20 14.70
C ASN A 118 -6.47 -11.43 13.37
N ILE A 119 -5.72 -11.98 12.41
CA ILE A 119 -5.44 -11.33 11.11
C ILE A 119 -6.70 -10.91 10.35
N SER A 120 -7.76 -11.74 10.39
CA SER A 120 -9.03 -11.42 9.73
C SER A 120 -9.69 -10.17 10.31
N ASP A 121 -9.70 -10.03 11.64
CA ASP A 121 -10.22 -8.84 12.31
C ASP A 121 -9.35 -7.61 12.02
N ILE A 122 -8.01 -7.75 12.05
CA ILE A 122 -7.09 -6.65 11.71
C ILE A 122 -7.35 -6.18 10.28
N PHE A 123 -7.42 -7.11 9.34
CA PHE A 123 -7.65 -6.80 7.94
C PHE A 123 -9.00 -6.09 7.72
N VAL A 124 -10.09 -6.64 8.23
CA VAL A 124 -11.43 -6.10 7.98
C VAL A 124 -11.72 -4.86 8.83
N MET A 125 -11.53 -4.95 10.15
CA MET A 125 -11.98 -3.92 11.11
C MET A 125 -10.98 -2.79 11.29
N GLU A 126 -9.69 -3.00 10.99
CA GLU A 126 -8.69 -1.93 11.02
C GLU A 126 -8.43 -1.40 9.59
N LEU A 127 -7.90 -2.21 8.68
CA LEU A 127 -7.49 -1.75 7.35
C LEU A 127 -8.69 -1.39 6.44
N VAL A 128 -9.54 -2.36 6.10
CA VAL A 128 -10.64 -2.15 5.15
C VAL A 128 -11.61 -1.08 5.66
N LYS A 129 -11.94 -1.11 6.96
CA LYS A 129 -12.74 -0.07 7.58
C LYS A 129 -12.13 1.33 7.42
N THR A 130 -10.82 1.48 7.65
CA THR A 130 -10.15 2.78 7.48
C THR A 130 -10.24 3.29 6.05
N LEU A 131 -10.06 2.40 5.07
CA LEU A 131 -10.20 2.74 3.65
C LEU A 131 -11.64 3.12 3.28
N GLN A 132 -12.64 2.40 3.83
CA GLN A 132 -14.06 2.71 3.65
C GLN A 132 -14.41 4.08 4.25
N ASP A 133 -13.99 4.36 5.48
CA ASP A 133 -14.23 5.63 6.17
C ASP A 133 -13.56 6.81 5.43
N ALA A 134 -12.43 6.56 4.75
CA ALA A 134 -11.74 7.52 3.90
C ALA A 134 -12.39 7.70 2.51
N ASN A 135 -13.53 7.07 2.23
CA ASN A 135 -14.23 7.09 0.95
C ASN A 135 -13.36 6.63 -0.24
N VAL A 136 -12.47 5.66 0.00
CA VAL A 136 -11.65 5.06 -1.07
C VAL A 136 -12.53 4.23 -2.03
N PHE A 137 -13.55 3.56 -1.50
CA PHE A 137 -14.43 2.67 -2.25
C PHE A 137 -15.85 3.24 -2.37
N ASN A 138 -16.51 2.91 -3.48
CA ASN A 138 -17.90 3.31 -3.75
C ASN A 138 -18.92 2.27 -3.26
N ASP A 139 -18.47 1.05 -3.01
CA ASP A 139 -19.24 -0.09 -2.50
C ASP A 139 -18.83 -0.45 -1.07
N ASP A 140 -19.62 -1.31 -0.43
CA ASP A 140 -19.37 -1.75 0.95
C ASP A 140 -18.37 -2.92 0.97
N LYS A 141 -17.08 -2.57 0.81
CA LYS A 141 -15.99 -3.55 0.87
C LYS A 141 -15.87 -4.19 2.25
N MET A 142 -16.20 -3.45 3.29
CA MET A 142 -16.14 -3.93 4.67
C MET A 142 -17.10 -5.10 4.86
N ALA A 143 -18.37 -4.97 4.46
CA ALA A 143 -19.32 -6.08 4.47
C ALA A 143 -18.89 -7.25 3.56
N THR A 144 -18.30 -6.94 2.40
CA THR A 144 -17.81 -7.96 1.46
C THR A 144 -16.73 -8.85 2.09
N TYR A 145 -15.68 -8.24 2.65
CA TYR A 145 -14.59 -9.00 3.27
C TYR A 145 -14.98 -9.62 4.61
N ALA A 146 -15.86 -8.97 5.38
CA ALA A 146 -16.39 -9.54 6.61
C ALA A 146 -17.11 -10.86 6.37
N ASN A 147 -17.99 -10.92 5.36
CA ASN A 147 -18.65 -12.15 4.95
C ASN A 147 -17.67 -13.21 4.44
N ARG A 148 -16.67 -12.80 3.64
CA ARG A 148 -15.66 -13.72 3.09
C ARG A 148 -14.81 -14.37 4.19
N LEU A 149 -14.48 -13.62 5.23
CA LEU A 149 -13.53 -14.04 6.28
C LEU A 149 -14.21 -14.39 7.61
N ASN A 150 -15.55 -14.42 7.66
CA ASN A 150 -16.36 -14.67 8.85
C ASN A 150 -16.05 -13.71 10.03
N VAL A 151 -15.86 -12.43 9.74
CA VAL A 151 -15.66 -11.38 10.76
C VAL A 151 -17.00 -10.78 11.16
N ASN A 152 -17.20 -10.54 12.46
CA ASN A 152 -18.40 -9.88 12.97
C ASN A 152 -18.21 -8.36 12.92
N VAL A 153 -19.15 -7.67 12.26
CA VAL A 153 -19.13 -6.22 11.99
C VAL A 153 -20.17 -5.45 12.79
#